data_AF-A0A7V5T4L3-F1
#
_entry.id   AF-A0A7V5T4L3-F1
#
_cell.length_a   1.000
_cell.length_b   1.000
_cell.length_c   1.000
_cell.angle_alpha   90.00
_cell.angle_beta   90.00
_cell.angle_gamma   90.00
#
_symmetry.space_group_name_H-M   'P 1'
#
loop_
_entity.id
_entity.type
_entity.pdbx_description
1 polymer ?
#
loop_
_entity_poly.entity_id
_entity_poly.type
_entity_poly.pdbx_seq_one_letter_code
_entity_poly.pdbx_strand_id
1 'polypeptide(L)'
;MPADLSTEDGALRFYSETWDHFDSPGRSGNPYYRWVVSRPAAFIADRLLSRYGISLGPITALIPLLRSPSGRIARLQIVGERGTFILQGWRTLRDFFDLRNSPSAIVSRSETDGTLSFTFYGGGWGHNVGLSQYGAHGRGRSGQTFREILAAYYTGAKVVSIEEAISLWERKVLR
;
A
#
# COMPACT_ATOMS: atom_id res chain seq x y z
N MET A 1 -2.88 19.28 -11.63
CA MET A 1 -2.48 18.00 -12.29
C MET A 1 -2.63 16.90 -11.26
N PRO A 2 -3.27 15.75 -11.57
CA PRO A 2 -3.19 14.60 -10.66
C PRO A 2 -1.70 14.29 -10.42
N ALA A 3 -1.34 13.99 -9.17
CA ALA A 3 0.04 13.74 -8.83
C ALA A 3 0.57 12.51 -9.59
N ASP A 4 1.78 12.61 -10.16
CA ASP A 4 2.44 11.48 -10.78
C ASP A 4 2.91 10.49 -9.71
N LEU A 5 2.09 9.48 -9.46
CA LEU A 5 2.33 8.45 -8.45
C LEU A 5 3.51 7.52 -8.79
N SER A 6 4.10 7.64 -9.98
CA SER A 6 5.33 6.90 -10.32
C SER A 6 6.58 7.51 -9.66
N THR A 7 6.51 8.78 -9.24
CA THR A 7 7.60 9.54 -8.62
C THR A 7 7.48 9.58 -7.10
N GLU A 8 8.60 9.75 -6.39
CA GLU A 8 8.61 9.98 -4.93
C GLU A 8 7.85 11.27 -4.57
N ASP A 9 8.11 12.38 -5.27
CA ASP A 9 7.44 13.66 -4.99
C ASP A 9 5.93 13.60 -5.22
N GLY A 10 5.50 12.98 -6.33
CA GLY A 10 4.07 12.84 -6.62
C GLY A 10 3.38 11.92 -5.63
N ALA A 11 4.00 10.79 -5.28
CA ALA A 11 3.47 9.91 -4.26
C ALA A 11 3.44 10.57 -2.88
N LEU A 12 4.49 11.30 -2.48
CA LEU A 12 4.57 12.00 -1.21
C LEU A 12 3.46 13.05 -1.08
N ARG A 13 3.27 13.90 -2.10
CA ARG A 13 2.16 14.88 -2.12
C ARG A 13 0.82 14.19 -1.97
N PHE A 14 0.56 13.16 -2.78
CA PHE A 14 -0.72 12.46 -2.75
C PHE A 14 -1.00 11.80 -1.39
N TYR A 15 -0.01 11.11 -0.81
CA TYR A 15 -0.16 10.36 0.43
C TYR A 15 0.00 11.21 1.70
N SER A 16 0.42 12.48 1.59
CA SER A 16 0.43 13.44 2.69
C SER A 16 -0.89 14.18 2.85
N GLU A 17 -1.78 14.10 1.86
CA GLU A 17 -3.05 14.81 1.84
C GLU A 17 -4.25 13.88 2.14
N THR A 18 -5.34 14.51 2.56
CA THR A 18 -6.65 13.86 2.66
C THR A 18 -7.55 14.28 1.51
N TRP A 19 -8.00 13.29 0.75
CA TRP A 19 -8.86 13.49 -0.41
C TRP A 19 -10.30 13.15 -0.06
N ASP A 20 -11.24 13.93 -0.60
CA ASP A 20 -12.66 13.58 -0.46
C ASP A 20 -13.01 12.37 -1.35
N HIS A 21 -13.12 11.20 -0.73
CA HIS A 21 -13.59 9.97 -1.35
C HIS A 21 -14.27 9.09 -0.32
N PHE A 22 -14.97 8.04 -0.74
CA PHE A 22 -15.77 7.21 0.18
C PHE A 22 -14.98 6.53 1.29
N ASP A 23 -13.71 6.22 1.08
CA ASP A 23 -12.81 5.65 2.10
C ASP A 23 -12.15 6.70 3.02
N SER A 24 -12.51 7.99 2.90
CA SER A 24 -11.85 9.07 3.62
C SER A 24 -12.38 9.13 5.06
N PRO A 25 -11.62 9.70 6.02
CA PRO A 25 -12.09 9.87 7.38
C PRO A 25 -13.41 10.66 7.43
N GLY A 26 -13.56 11.68 6.59
CA GLY A 26 -14.77 12.50 6.54
C GLY A 26 -16.03 11.73 6.10
N ARG A 27 -15.89 10.72 5.22
CA ARG A 27 -17.04 9.93 4.73
C ARG A 27 -17.28 8.63 5.47
N SER A 28 -16.22 7.99 5.97
CA SER A 28 -16.27 6.63 6.52
C SER A 28 -15.75 6.51 7.96
N GLY A 29 -15.10 7.54 8.49
CA GLY A 29 -14.41 7.46 9.78
C GLY A 29 -13.17 6.58 9.77
N ASN A 30 -12.59 6.26 8.60
CA ASN A 30 -11.45 5.35 8.48
C ASN A 30 -10.18 5.90 9.17
N PRO A 31 -9.71 5.30 10.29
CA PRO A 31 -8.51 5.76 11.00
C PRO A 31 -7.22 5.28 10.33
N TYR A 32 -7.30 4.36 9.38
CA TYR A 32 -6.16 3.76 8.68
C TYR A 32 -5.90 4.42 7.32
N TYR A 33 -6.65 5.48 7.02
CA TYR A 33 -6.65 6.11 5.71
C TYR A 33 -5.26 6.60 5.28
N ARG A 34 -4.55 7.30 6.17
CA ARG A 34 -3.14 7.68 6.03
C ARG A 34 -2.34 7.20 7.23
N TRP A 35 -1.08 6.91 6.99
CA TRP A 35 -0.13 6.64 8.06
C TRP A 35 1.26 7.12 7.66
N VAL A 36 2.03 7.51 8.67
CA VAL A 36 3.44 7.89 8.57
C VAL A 36 4.19 7.07 9.61
N VAL A 37 5.30 6.45 9.21
CA VAL A 37 6.11 5.62 10.09
C VAL A 37 7.58 5.89 9.81
N SER A 38 8.38 6.17 10.83
CA SER A 38 9.82 6.34 10.67
C SER A 38 10.60 5.14 11.20
N ARG A 39 11.68 4.77 10.52
CA ARG A 39 12.63 3.74 10.94
C ARG A 39 14.07 4.27 10.81
N PRO A 40 14.88 4.17 11.88
CA PRO A 40 16.31 4.45 11.78
C PRO A 40 16.99 3.51 10.77
N ALA A 41 18.07 3.96 10.14
CA ALA A 41 18.91 3.15 9.28
C ALA A 41 19.44 1.89 10.00
N ALA A 42 19.76 2.01 11.30
CA ALA A 42 20.17 0.89 12.14
C ALA A 42 19.11 -0.22 12.24
N PHE A 43 17.83 0.14 12.40
CA PHE A 43 16.73 -0.83 12.39
C PHE A 43 16.74 -1.66 11.10
N ILE A 44 17.00 -1.03 9.96
CA ILE A 44 17.01 -1.70 8.65
C ILE A 44 18.21 -2.65 8.56
N ALA A 45 19.40 -2.21 8.99
CA ALA A 45 20.59 -3.05 9.05
C ALA A 45 20.38 -4.29 9.93
N ASP A 46 19.85 -4.10 11.14
CA ASP A 46 19.59 -5.19 12.10
C ASP A 46 18.54 -6.17 11.56
N ARG A 47 17.53 -5.67 10.85
CA ARG A 47 16.49 -6.51 10.22
C ARG A 47 17.03 -7.33 9.06
N LEU A 48 17.96 -6.79 8.26
CA LEU A 48 18.64 -7.55 7.23
C LEU A 48 19.49 -8.68 7.83
N LEU A 49 20.24 -8.38 8.88
CA LEU A 49 21.09 -9.36 9.54
C LEU A 49 20.25 -10.48 10.18
N SER A 50 19.24 -10.12 10.98
CA SER A 50 18.43 -11.08 11.72
C SER A 50 17.54 -11.96 10.84
N ARG A 51 16.96 -11.41 9.76
CA ARG A 51 16.02 -12.17 8.91
C ARG A 51 16.66 -12.87 7.74
N TYR A 52 17.78 -12.36 7.23
CA TYR A 52 18.40 -12.86 6.01
C TYR A 52 19.88 -13.23 6.17
N GLY A 53 20.51 -12.96 7.32
CA GLY A 53 21.95 -13.18 7.51
C GLY A 53 22.82 -12.21 6.69
N ILE A 54 22.26 -11.08 6.25
CA ILE A 54 22.91 -10.15 5.33
C ILE A 54 23.41 -8.90 6.08
N SER A 55 24.67 -8.55 5.87
CA SER A 55 25.31 -7.41 6.53
C SER A 55 25.82 -6.38 5.53
N LEU A 56 24.96 -5.40 5.19
CA LEU A 56 25.30 -4.32 4.25
C LEU A 56 26.09 -3.16 4.87
N GLY A 57 26.30 -3.17 6.18
CA GLY A 57 26.85 -2.02 6.91
C GLY A 57 25.80 -0.94 7.15
N PRO A 58 26.23 0.28 7.49
CA PRO A 58 25.34 1.43 7.59
C PRO A 58 24.47 1.55 6.33
N ILE A 59 23.15 1.65 6.52
CA ILE A 59 22.21 1.85 5.42
C ILE A 59 22.24 3.33 5.04
N THR A 60 22.43 3.61 3.76
CA THR A 60 22.61 4.97 3.23
C THR A 60 21.46 5.41 2.35
N ALA A 61 20.76 4.48 1.69
CA ALA A 61 19.62 4.81 0.84
C ALA A 61 18.60 3.68 0.73
N LEU A 62 17.36 4.08 0.44
CA LEU A 62 16.26 3.22 0.02
C LEU A 62 15.78 3.70 -1.35
N ILE A 63 15.87 2.85 -2.36
CA ILE A 63 15.58 3.21 -3.75
C ILE A 63 14.38 2.39 -4.24
N PRO A 64 13.20 3.01 -4.43
CA PRO A 64 12.06 2.35 -5.07
C PRO A 64 12.41 1.96 -6.51
N LEU A 65 12.31 0.67 -6.83
CA LEU A 65 12.60 0.14 -8.16
C LEU A 65 11.35 -0.16 -8.99
N LEU A 66 10.21 -0.36 -8.32
CA LEU A 66 8.94 -0.66 -8.98
C LEU A 66 7.78 -0.18 -8.12
N ARG A 67 6.77 0.41 -8.76
CA ARG A 67 5.51 0.80 -8.14
C ARG A 67 4.32 0.16 -8.83
N SER A 68 3.27 -0.04 -8.06
CA SER A 68 1.93 -0.33 -8.58
C SER A 68 1.30 0.95 -9.18
N PRO A 69 0.24 0.82 -10.00
CA PRO A 69 -0.51 1.98 -10.51
C PRO A 69 -1.06 2.90 -9.42
N SER A 70 -1.29 2.38 -8.20
CA SER A 70 -1.72 3.19 -7.05
C SER A 70 -0.55 3.89 -6.32
N GLY A 71 0.67 3.87 -6.86
CA GLY A 71 1.87 4.49 -6.29
C GLY A 71 2.60 3.68 -5.22
N ARG A 72 2.07 2.53 -4.81
CA ARG A 72 2.71 1.70 -3.76
C ARG A 72 3.96 1.03 -4.28
N ILE A 73 5.02 1.06 -3.49
CA ILE A 73 6.29 0.43 -3.78
C ILE A 73 6.11 -1.09 -3.73
N ALA A 74 6.46 -1.76 -4.83
CA ALA A 74 6.39 -3.21 -4.98
C ALA A 74 7.78 -3.86 -4.96
N ARG A 75 8.83 -3.11 -5.30
CA ARG A 75 10.22 -3.53 -5.22
C ARG A 75 11.08 -2.37 -4.72
N LEU A 76 11.89 -2.64 -3.70
CA LEU A 76 12.75 -1.65 -3.04
C LEU A 76 14.17 -2.19 -2.96
N GLN A 77 15.14 -1.39 -3.39
CA GLN A 77 16.54 -1.65 -3.14
C GLN A 77 16.97 -0.94 -1.85
N ILE A 78 17.57 -1.71 -0.95
CA ILE A 78 18.25 -1.22 0.24
C ILE A 78 19.73 -1.10 -0.11
N VAL A 79 20.30 0.08 0.11
CA VAL A 79 21.72 0.37 -0.15
C VAL A 79 22.41 0.58 1.19
N GLY A 80 23.49 -0.16 1.42
CA GLY A 80 24.44 0.10 2.50
C GLY A 80 25.86 0.20 1.96
N GLU A 81 26.79 0.56 2.84
CA GLU A 81 28.20 0.79 2.45
C GLU A 81 28.91 -0.42 1.84
N ARG A 82 28.45 -1.65 2.16
CA ARG A 82 29.06 -2.91 1.69
C ARG A 82 28.30 -3.57 0.55
N GLY A 83 27.19 -3.00 0.09
CA GLY A 83 26.42 -3.58 -1.01
C GLY A 83 24.93 -3.23 -0.98
N THR A 84 24.14 -3.99 -1.73
CA THR A 84 22.71 -3.75 -1.84
C THR A 84 21.90 -5.04 -1.65
N PHE A 85 20.64 -4.88 -1.24
CA PHE A 85 19.68 -5.97 -1.12
C PHE A 85 18.32 -5.54 -1.66
N ILE A 86 17.60 -6.44 -2.33
CA ILE A 86 16.29 -6.13 -2.91
C ILE A 86 15.20 -6.82 -2.11
N LEU A 87 14.25 -6.03 -1.61
CA LEU A 87 12.97 -6.51 -1.11
C LEU A 87 11.91 -6.40 -2.20
N GLN A 88 11.12 -7.47 -2.38
CA GLN A 88 10.04 -7.50 -3.36
C GLN A 88 8.77 -8.09 -2.76
N GLY A 89 7.64 -7.53 -3.18
CA GLY A 89 6.32 -7.97 -2.77
C GLY A 89 5.77 -7.16 -1.61
N TRP A 90 4.47 -6.91 -1.67
CA TRP A 90 3.83 -5.97 -0.75
C TRP A 90 3.90 -6.43 0.71
N ARG A 91 3.71 -7.75 0.94
CA ARG A 91 3.77 -8.39 2.25
C ARG A 91 5.18 -8.36 2.83
N THR A 92 6.17 -8.70 2.01
CA THR A 92 7.59 -8.64 2.40
C THR A 92 7.97 -7.24 2.88
N LEU A 93 7.61 -6.20 2.13
CA LEU A 93 7.88 -4.81 2.51
C LEU A 93 7.15 -4.42 3.80
N ARG A 94 5.85 -4.75 3.89
CA ARG A 94 5.05 -4.49 5.10
C ARG A 94 5.68 -5.13 6.33
N ASP A 95 6.02 -6.41 6.24
CA ASP A 95 6.48 -7.22 7.36
C ASP A 95 7.93 -6.92 7.71
N PHE A 96 8.75 -6.51 6.74
CA PHE A 96 10.13 -6.14 6.98
C PHE A 96 10.24 -4.81 7.74
N PHE A 97 9.44 -3.81 7.39
CA PHE A 97 9.48 -2.47 7.98
C PHE A 97 8.49 -2.26 9.14
N ASP A 98 7.71 -3.28 9.51
CA ASP A 98 6.62 -3.20 10.50
C ASP A 98 5.60 -2.10 10.15
N LEU A 99 5.04 -2.18 8.95
CA LEU A 99 4.08 -1.23 8.39
C LEU A 99 2.66 -1.81 8.34
N ARG A 100 1.68 -0.96 8.01
CA ARG A 100 0.27 -1.37 7.82
C ARG A 100 0.03 -2.01 6.44
N ASN A 101 0.70 -1.51 5.41
CA ASN A 101 0.81 -2.09 4.08
C ASN A 101 2.10 -1.55 3.41
N SER A 102 2.29 -1.79 2.12
CA SER A 102 3.47 -1.27 1.42
C SER A 102 3.44 0.26 1.33
N PRO A 103 4.59 0.91 1.56
CA PRO A 103 4.69 2.36 1.50
C PRO A 103 4.53 2.86 0.06
N SER A 104 4.17 4.12 -0.07
CA SER A 104 4.07 4.82 -1.34
C SER A 104 5.10 5.93 -1.48
N ALA A 105 5.65 6.47 -0.40
CA ALA A 105 6.81 7.37 -0.48
C ALA A 105 7.75 7.13 0.70
N ILE A 106 9.02 7.45 0.50
CA ILE A 106 10.10 7.29 1.46
C ILE A 106 10.94 8.57 1.45
N VAL A 107 11.03 9.22 2.60
CA VAL A 107 11.87 10.41 2.79
C VAL A 107 13.02 10.06 3.73
N SER A 108 14.26 10.26 3.29
CA SER A 108 15.44 10.19 4.16
C SER A 108 15.58 11.47 4.98
N ARG A 109 15.87 11.34 6.28
CA ARG A 109 16.08 12.45 7.21
C ARG A 109 17.30 12.18 8.08
N SER A 110 18.20 13.16 8.17
CA SER A 110 19.20 13.19 9.22
C SER A 110 18.57 13.78 10.48
N GLU A 111 18.59 13.02 11.57
CA GLU A 111 18.13 13.46 12.88
C GLU A 111 19.19 14.34 13.56
N THR A 112 18.79 15.05 14.62
CA THR A 112 19.65 16.01 15.33
C THR A 112 20.91 15.36 15.92
N ASP A 113 20.86 14.08 16.25
CA ASP A 113 21.99 13.30 16.76
C ASP A 113 22.90 12.73 15.64
N GLY A 114 22.63 13.08 14.38
CA GLY A 114 23.35 12.58 13.21
C GLY A 114 22.85 11.23 12.68
N THR A 115 21.85 10.62 13.32
CA THR A 115 21.29 9.34 12.86
C THR A 115 20.50 9.54 11.56
N LEU A 116 20.76 8.69 10.57
CA LEU A 116 19.92 8.63 9.37
C LEU A 116 18.64 7.81 9.65
N SER A 117 17.49 8.38 9.34
CA SER A 117 16.18 7.74 9.41
C SER A 117 15.44 7.81 8.09
N PHE A 118 14.57 6.83 7.85
CA PHE A 118 13.69 6.79 6.68
C PHE A 118 12.24 6.88 7.14
N THR A 119 11.52 7.88 6.64
CA THR A 119 10.11 8.12 6.93
C THR A 119 9.27 7.61 5.77
N PHE A 120 8.43 6.63 6.07
CA PHE A 120 7.53 5.96 5.14
C PHE A 120 6.14 6.59 5.20
N TYR A 121 5.61 6.94 4.03
CA TYR A 121 4.26 7.45 3.87
C TYR A 121 3.42 6.42 3.12
N GLY A 122 2.19 6.21 3.59
CA GLY A 122 1.27 5.28 2.95
C GLY A 122 -0.17 5.48 3.40
N GLY A 123 -1.03 4.59 2.95
CA GLY A 123 -2.46 4.68 3.27
C GLY A 123 -3.19 3.36 3.10
N GLY A 124 -4.21 3.17 3.93
CA GLY A 124 -4.98 1.94 4.05
C GLY A 124 -4.32 0.88 4.93
N TRP A 125 -5.03 -0.23 5.12
CA TRP A 125 -4.60 -1.39 5.90
C TRP A 125 -5.10 -2.68 5.23
N GLY A 126 -4.22 -3.68 5.13
CA GLY A 126 -4.49 -4.92 4.39
C GLY A 126 -3.88 -4.97 2.99
N HIS A 127 -4.34 -5.93 2.17
CA HIS A 127 -3.73 -6.24 0.87
C HIS A 127 -4.21 -5.35 -0.30
N ASN A 128 -5.22 -4.51 -0.08
CA ASN A 128 -5.74 -3.52 -1.04
C ASN A 128 -6.24 -4.09 -2.39
N VAL A 129 -6.83 -5.29 -2.39
CA VAL A 129 -7.43 -5.90 -3.58
C VAL A 129 -8.90 -6.18 -3.30
N GLY A 130 -9.77 -5.90 -4.26
CA GLY A 130 -11.22 -6.07 -4.11
C GLY A 130 -11.86 -4.91 -3.33
N LEU A 131 -12.71 -5.24 -2.37
CA LEU A 131 -13.54 -4.28 -1.66
C LEU A 131 -12.83 -3.67 -0.43
N SER A 132 -12.76 -2.33 -0.38
CA SER A 132 -12.42 -1.61 0.86
C SER A 132 -13.65 -1.59 1.76
N GLN A 133 -13.53 -2.17 2.96
CA GLN A 133 -14.64 -2.24 3.92
C GLN A 133 -15.09 -0.84 4.38
N TYR A 134 -14.13 0.04 4.70
CA TYR A 134 -14.42 1.43 5.04
C TYR A 134 -14.98 2.21 3.86
N GLY A 135 -14.43 2.02 2.66
CA GLY A 135 -14.97 2.64 1.46
C GLY A 135 -16.40 2.18 1.14
N ALA A 136 -16.72 0.90 1.33
CA ALA A 136 -18.08 0.38 1.22
C ALA A 136 -19.01 1.00 2.28
N HIS A 137 -18.54 1.14 3.53
CA HIS A 137 -19.28 1.82 4.58
C HIS A 137 -19.57 3.28 4.21
N GLY A 138 -18.58 4.04 3.76
CA GLY A 138 -18.74 5.43 3.33
C GLY A 138 -19.66 5.59 2.12
N ARG A 139 -19.61 4.65 1.16
CA ARG A 139 -20.58 4.59 0.04
C ARG A 139 -22.01 4.35 0.54
N GLY A 140 -22.20 3.41 1.46
CA GLY A 140 -23.51 3.13 2.07
C GLY A 140 -24.06 4.32 2.85
N ARG A 141 -23.22 5.02 3.63
CA ARG A 141 -23.59 6.28 4.31
C ARG A 141 -23.98 7.39 3.33
N SER A 142 -23.49 7.31 2.10
CA SER A 142 -23.84 8.24 1.02
C SER A 142 -25.07 7.77 0.21
N GLY A 143 -25.81 6.75 0.68
CA GLY A 143 -27.05 6.29 0.07
C GLY A 143 -26.91 5.22 -1.01
N GLN A 144 -25.70 4.71 -1.30
CA GLN A 144 -25.52 3.66 -2.31
C GLN A 144 -26.01 2.30 -1.80
N THR A 145 -26.71 1.58 -2.67
CA THR A 145 -27.12 0.20 -2.48
C THR A 145 -25.92 -0.75 -2.51
N PHE A 146 -26.07 -1.95 -1.95
CA PHE A 146 -25.00 -2.96 -2.00
C PHE A 146 -24.60 -3.33 -3.44
N ARG A 147 -25.52 -3.24 -4.41
CA ARG A 147 -25.24 -3.53 -5.83
C ARG A 147 -24.30 -2.49 -6.43
N GLU A 148 -24.57 -1.20 -6.18
CA GLU A 148 -23.71 -0.10 -6.61
C GLU A 148 -22.34 -0.16 -5.95
N ILE A 149 -22.30 -0.52 -4.66
CA ILE A 149 -21.05 -0.71 -3.92
C ILE A 149 -20.22 -1.83 -4.55
N LEU A 150 -20.80 -3.01 -4.78
CA LEU A 150 -20.08 -4.13 -5.39
C LEU A 150 -19.61 -3.80 -6.81
N ALA A 151 -20.44 -3.14 -7.61
CA ALA A 151 -20.08 -2.71 -8.97
C ALA A 151 -18.89 -1.73 -8.98
N ALA A 152 -18.72 -0.92 -7.94
CA ALA A 152 -17.59 -0.01 -7.81
C ALA A 152 -16.24 -0.70 -7.51
N TYR A 153 -16.25 -1.90 -6.92
CA TYR A 153 -15.03 -2.64 -6.55
C TYR A 153 -14.73 -3.83 -7.48
N TYR A 154 -15.76 -4.43 -8.07
CA TYR A 154 -15.66 -5.63 -8.87
C TYR A 154 -16.12 -5.34 -10.30
N THR A 155 -15.24 -4.69 -11.08
CA THR A 155 -15.52 -4.33 -12.48
C THR A 155 -15.92 -5.57 -13.29
N GLY A 156 -17.07 -5.51 -13.95
CA GLY A 156 -17.60 -6.60 -14.76
C GLY A 156 -18.31 -7.71 -13.98
N ALA A 157 -18.33 -7.67 -12.64
CA ALA A 157 -19.11 -8.60 -11.85
C ALA A 157 -20.61 -8.29 -11.98
N LYS A 158 -21.43 -9.35 -12.01
CA LYS A 158 -22.89 -9.27 -11.93
C LYS A 158 -23.34 -9.96 -10.66
N VAL A 159 -24.24 -9.30 -9.93
CA VAL A 159 -24.90 -9.95 -8.80
C VAL A 159 -26.13 -10.67 -9.33
N VAL A 160 -26.15 -11.99 -9.14
CA VAL A 160 -27.21 -12.90 -9.60
C VAL A 160 -27.69 -13.76 -8.44
N SER A 161 -28.85 -14.40 -8.59
CA SER A 161 -29.26 -15.44 -7.64
C SER A 161 -28.40 -16.70 -7.81
N ILE A 162 -28.42 -17.60 -6.83
CA ILE A 162 -27.67 -18.87 -6.92
C ILE A 162 -28.21 -19.73 -8.06
N GLU A 163 -29.53 -19.75 -8.25
CA GLU A 163 -30.21 -20.49 -9.32
C GLU A 163 -29.77 -19.99 -10.71
N GLU A 164 -29.70 -18.67 -10.90
CA GLU A 164 -29.21 -18.08 -12.14
C GLU A 164 -27.72 -18.39 -12.37
N ALA A 165 -26.90 -18.36 -11.31
CA ALA A 165 -25.47 -18.70 -11.39
C ALA A 165 -25.25 -20.16 -11.82
N ILE A 166 -25.98 -21.12 -11.26
CA ILE A 166 -25.94 -22.53 -11.65
C ILE A 166 -26.32 -22.67 -13.12
N SER A 167 -27.43 -22.08 -13.53
CA SER A 167 -27.91 -22.13 -14.91
C SER A 167 -26.90 -21.55 -15.92
N LEU A 168 -26.19 -20.47 -15.55
CA LEU A 168 -25.13 -19.88 -16.37
C LEU A 168 -23.91 -20.79 -16.49
N TRP A 169 -23.52 -21.46 -15.40
CA TRP A 169 -22.37 -22.36 -15.37
C TRP A 169 -22.60 -23.60 -16.22
N GLU A 170 -23.75 -24.25 -16.07
CA GLU A 170 -24.14 -25.44 -16.86
C GLU A 170 -24.08 -25.15 -18.37
N ARG A 171 -24.63 -24.00 -18.81
CA ARG A 171 -24.57 -23.57 -20.22
C ARG A 171 -23.13 -23.37 -20.74
N LYS A 172 -22.19 -23.04 -19.87
CA LYS A 172 -20.79 -22.73 -20.23
C LYS A 172 -19.90 -23.98 -20.27
N VAL A 173 -20.21 -24.98 -19.44
CA VAL A 173 -19.39 -26.20 -19.28
C VAL A 173 -19.91 -27.35 -20.15
N LEU A 174 -21.21 -27.37 -20.46
CA LEU A 174 -21.83 -28.39 -21.32
C LEU A 174 -21.83 -28.01 -22.81
N ARG A 175 -21.03 -27.00 -23.19
CA ARG A 175 -20.69 -26.64 -24.57
C ARG A 175 -19.20 -26.81 -24.77
#